data_AF-A0A072THT2-F1
#
_entry.id   AF-A0A072THT2-F1
#
_cell.length_a   1.000
_cell.length_b   1.000
_cell.length_c   1.000
_cell.angle_alpha   90.00
_cell.angle_beta   90.00
_cell.angle_gamma   90.00
#
_symmetry.space_group_name_H-M   'P 1'
#
loop_
_entity.id
_entity.type
_entity.pdbx_description
1 polymer ?
#
loop_
_entity_poly.entity_id
_entity_poly.type
_entity_poly.pdbx_seq_one_letter_code
_entity_poly.pdbx_strand_id
1 'polypeptide(L)'
;MIYVPKRTRIQQKTTKSTHHRVGTVIPFPKTIEEAEALHITTVMIRNIPNQFRFDNLLMILDVHCFEINKILDDPADWSKFDFVYLPMDYMKHAVKGKMSNLGYAFVNFTTPSAAFKFYKQFQGFAWNVTQNPKICEINAAKYQGKESLIRIFSQKVFRCKNPDFLPILFSAGRDGFNRRMSGISIGIHVRGLPFTRRNI
;
A
#
# COMPACT_ATOMS: atom_id res chain seq x y z
N MET A 1 9.63 11.60 16.07
CA MET A 1 10.57 11.80 14.95
C MET A 1 9.77 11.89 13.68
N ILE A 2 9.76 13.07 13.03
CA ILE A 2 9.05 13.30 11.77
C ILE A 2 9.91 12.68 10.66
N TYR A 3 9.30 11.83 9.82
CA TYR A 3 9.96 11.23 8.68
C TYR A 3 10.19 12.30 7.61
N VAL A 4 11.46 12.67 7.38
CA VAL A 4 11.86 13.61 6.32
C VAL A 4 12.68 12.81 5.29
N PRO A 5 12.19 12.60 4.06
CA PRO A 5 12.93 11.88 3.04
C PRO A 5 14.12 12.73 2.58
N LYS A 6 15.36 12.25 2.80
CA LYS A 6 16.54 12.84 2.15
C LYS A 6 16.72 12.22 0.76
N ARG A 7 16.74 13.08 -0.28
CA ARG A 7 17.09 12.69 -1.65
C ARG A 7 18.51 12.12 -1.65
N THR A 8 18.68 10.89 -2.16
CA THR A 8 20.01 10.31 -2.40
C THR A 8 20.10 9.86 -3.85
N ARG A 9 21.25 10.15 -4.48
CA ARG A 9 21.55 9.94 -5.90
C ARG A 9 21.47 8.45 -6.25
N ILE A 10 20.76 8.14 -7.34
CA ILE A 10 20.50 6.79 -7.84
C ILE A 10 21.82 6.15 -8.28
N GLN A 11 22.20 5.01 -7.68
CA GLN A 11 23.11 4.05 -8.29
C GLN A 11 22.31 2.81 -8.65
N GLN A 12 22.28 2.49 -9.94
CA GLN A 12 21.70 1.25 -10.46
C GLN A 12 22.55 0.07 -9.97
N LYS A 13 21.98 -0.77 -9.09
CA LYS A 13 22.54 -2.09 -8.79
C LYS A 13 21.50 -3.15 -9.13
N THR A 14 21.91 -4.09 -9.95
CA THR A 14 21.15 -5.26 -10.38
C THR A 14 21.01 -6.24 -9.21
N THR A 15 19.79 -6.62 -8.84
CA THR A 15 19.53 -7.62 -7.80
C THR A 15 18.89 -8.88 -8.36
N LYS A 16 19.45 -10.04 -7.99
CA LYS A 16 19.04 -11.37 -8.42
C LYS A 16 17.64 -11.74 -7.90
N SER A 17 16.83 -12.28 -8.82
CA SER A 17 15.45 -12.72 -8.64
C SER A 17 15.36 -13.98 -7.77
N THR A 18 14.50 -13.96 -6.75
CA THR A 18 14.02 -15.15 -6.06
C THR A 18 12.55 -15.38 -6.41
N HIS A 19 12.26 -16.53 -7.03
CA HIS A 19 10.95 -16.88 -7.58
C HIS A 19 9.84 -16.93 -6.51
N HIS A 20 8.95 -15.95 -6.52
CA HIS A 20 7.60 -16.04 -5.97
C HIS A 20 6.62 -15.83 -7.14
N ARG A 21 5.58 -16.68 -7.23
CA ARG A 21 4.61 -16.73 -8.35
C ARG A 21 4.22 -15.33 -8.85
N VAL A 22 4.82 -14.90 -9.94
CA VAL A 22 4.62 -13.56 -10.52
C VAL A 22 3.31 -13.59 -11.29
N GLY A 23 2.22 -13.13 -10.66
CA GLY A 23 1.10 -12.61 -11.44
C GLY A 23 1.61 -11.48 -12.33
N THR A 24 1.08 -11.34 -13.54
CA THR A 24 1.51 -10.33 -14.53
C THR A 24 1.67 -8.96 -13.87
N VAL A 25 2.91 -8.45 -13.85
CA VAL A 25 3.21 -7.12 -13.32
C VAL A 25 2.68 -6.10 -14.32
N ILE A 26 1.70 -5.28 -13.91
CA ILE A 26 1.16 -4.22 -14.76
C ILE A 26 1.98 -2.96 -14.49
N PRO A 27 2.70 -2.41 -15.48
CA PRO A 27 3.45 -1.18 -15.30
C PRO A 27 2.50 -0.04 -14.90
N PHE A 28 2.98 0.86 -14.05
CA PHE A 28 2.25 2.11 -13.80
C PHE A 28 2.47 3.08 -14.97
N PRO A 29 1.46 3.87 -15.36
CA PRO A 29 1.59 4.92 -16.38
C PRO A 29 2.79 5.83 -16.16
N LYS A 30 3.48 6.22 -17.23
CA LYS A 30 4.71 7.04 -17.14
C LYS A 30 4.42 8.53 -17.13
N THR A 31 3.26 8.95 -17.64
CA THR A 31 2.81 10.34 -17.65
C THR A 31 1.46 10.49 -16.96
N ILE A 32 1.11 11.73 -16.61
CA ILE A 32 -0.16 12.04 -15.94
C ILE A 32 -1.34 11.82 -16.90
N GLU A 33 -1.17 12.19 -18.17
CA GLU A 33 -2.19 12.06 -19.22
C GLU A 33 -2.55 10.59 -19.46
N GLU A 34 -1.55 9.70 -19.43
CA GLU A 34 -1.77 8.25 -19.53
C GLU A 34 -2.51 7.72 -18.29
N ALA A 35 -2.15 8.18 -17.09
CA ALA A 35 -2.83 7.79 -15.86
C ALA A 35 -4.30 8.25 -15.85
N GLU A 36 -4.57 9.47 -16.31
CA GLU A 36 -5.92 10.04 -16.41
C GLU A 36 -6.76 9.35 -17.48
N ALA A 37 -6.21 9.17 -18.69
CA ALA A 37 -6.91 8.46 -19.78
C ALA A 37 -7.32 7.04 -19.38
N LEU A 38 -6.44 6.33 -18.66
CA LEU A 38 -6.68 4.97 -18.17
C LEU A 38 -7.39 4.93 -16.82
N HIS A 39 -7.70 6.08 -16.21
CA HIS A 39 -8.36 6.19 -14.90
C HIS A 39 -7.65 5.39 -13.79
N ILE A 40 -6.31 5.36 -13.81
CA ILE A 40 -5.50 4.57 -12.87
C ILE A 40 -5.42 5.28 -11.52
N THR A 41 -6.14 4.74 -10.54
CA THR A 41 -6.26 5.28 -9.17
C THR A 41 -5.65 4.36 -8.12
N THR A 42 -5.57 3.07 -8.40
CA THR A 42 -5.08 2.06 -7.47
C THR A 42 -3.65 1.63 -7.80
N VAL A 43 -2.77 1.78 -6.81
CA VAL A 43 -1.38 1.34 -6.92
C VAL A 43 -1.15 0.04 -6.16
N MET A 44 -0.29 -0.82 -6.71
CA MET A 44 0.36 -1.90 -5.98
C MET A 44 1.77 -1.42 -5.61
N ILE A 45 2.00 -1.24 -4.31
CA ILE A 45 3.32 -0.92 -3.76
C ILE A 45 4.03 -2.24 -3.51
N ARG A 46 5.19 -2.46 -4.13
CA ARG A 46 6.03 -3.65 -3.99
C ARG A 46 7.32 -3.33 -3.26
N ASN A 47 7.98 -4.39 -2.79
CA ASN A 47 9.23 -4.34 -2.03
C ASN A 47 9.13 -3.55 -0.72
N ILE A 48 7.98 -3.60 -0.05
CA ILE A 48 7.82 -3.01 1.29
C ILE A 48 8.71 -3.79 2.30
N PRO A 49 9.43 -3.12 3.21
CA PRO A 49 10.19 -3.79 4.27
C PRO A 49 9.24 -4.63 5.14
N ASN A 50 9.54 -5.91 5.34
CA ASN A 50 8.64 -6.87 5.99
C ASN A 50 8.27 -6.49 7.44
N GLN A 51 9.08 -5.67 8.10
CA GLN A 51 8.82 -5.16 9.45
C GLN A 51 7.79 -4.03 9.50
N PHE A 52 7.44 -3.42 8.36
CA PHE A 52 6.42 -2.37 8.33
C PHE A 52 5.06 -2.97 8.71
N ARG A 53 4.37 -2.26 9.58
CA ARG A 53 2.99 -2.51 9.98
C ARG A 53 2.07 -1.55 9.23
N PHE A 54 0.76 -1.77 9.39
CA PHE A 54 -0.26 -0.92 8.80
C PHE A 54 -0.04 0.56 9.14
N ASP A 55 0.22 0.89 10.40
CA ASP A 55 0.46 2.27 10.85
C ASP A 55 1.69 2.93 10.21
N ASN A 56 2.74 2.14 9.90
CA ASN A 56 3.90 2.67 9.20
C ASN A 56 3.53 3.09 7.77
N LEU A 57 2.78 2.25 7.06
CA LEU A 57 2.31 2.57 5.71
C LEU A 57 1.33 3.74 5.72
N LEU A 58 0.39 3.76 6.67
CA LEU A 58 -0.59 4.84 6.82
C LEU A 58 0.10 6.18 7.07
N MET A 59 1.10 6.22 7.96
CA MET A 59 1.90 7.41 8.21
C MET A 59 2.62 7.91 6.94
N ILE A 60 3.18 6.99 6.14
CA ILE A 60 3.86 7.35 4.87
C ILE A 60 2.88 8.01 3.91
N LEU A 61 1.67 7.45 3.77
CA LEU A 61 0.61 7.98 2.91
C LEU A 61 0.13 9.35 3.39
N ASP A 62 -0.14 9.49 4.70
CA ASP A 62 -0.56 10.76 5.28
C ASP A 62 0.49 11.86 5.12
N VAL A 63 1.77 11.54 5.34
CA VAL A 63 2.87 12.49 5.16
C VAL A 63 2.99 12.88 3.69
N HIS A 64 2.91 11.93 2.77
CA HIS A 64 2.90 12.24 1.33
C HIS A 64 1.77 13.21 0.96
N CYS A 65 0.52 12.88 1.33
CA CYS A 65 -0.63 13.71 1.03
C CYS A 65 -0.49 15.10 1.67
N PHE A 66 -0.04 15.18 2.93
CA PHE A 66 0.17 16.46 3.61
C PHE A 66 1.21 17.34 2.91
N GLU A 67 2.38 16.80 2.57
CA GLU A 67 3.45 17.58 1.93
C GLU A 67 3.05 18.08 0.54
N ILE A 68 2.30 17.26 -0.22
CA ILE A 68 1.74 17.66 -1.51
C ILE A 68 0.64 18.72 -1.34
N ASN A 69 -0.31 18.48 -0.44
CA ASN A 69 -1.49 19.35 -0.31
C ASN A 69 -1.16 20.68 0.36
N LYS A 70 -0.07 20.76 1.15
CA LYS A 70 0.43 22.00 1.74
C LYS A 70 0.86 23.04 0.69
N ILE A 71 1.26 22.59 -0.50
CA ILE A 71 1.75 23.48 -1.57
C ILE A 71 0.73 23.68 -2.70
N LEU A 72 -0.48 23.11 -2.56
CA LEU A 72 -1.55 23.22 -3.56
C LEU A 72 -2.68 24.10 -3.02
N ASP A 73 -3.08 25.10 -3.79
CA ASP A 73 -4.10 26.06 -3.40
C ASP A 73 -5.52 25.50 -3.56
N ASP A 74 -5.77 24.68 -4.59
CA ASP A 74 -7.10 24.11 -4.87
C ASP A 74 -7.31 22.75 -4.17
N PRO A 75 -8.29 22.62 -3.25
CA PRO A 75 -8.66 21.34 -2.64
C PRO A 75 -9.13 20.26 -3.63
N ALA A 76 -9.54 20.62 -4.84
CA ALA A 76 -9.90 19.69 -5.90
C ALA A 76 -8.68 18.91 -6.41
N ASP A 77 -7.49 19.51 -6.37
CA ASP A 77 -6.23 18.90 -6.80
C ASP A 77 -5.51 18.12 -5.69
N TRP A 78 -6.03 18.13 -4.47
CA TRP A 78 -5.41 17.48 -3.34
C TRP A 78 -5.26 15.97 -3.54
N SER A 79 -4.09 15.46 -3.19
CA SER A 79 -3.85 14.03 -3.06
C SER A 79 -4.63 13.47 -1.88
N LYS A 80 -5.54 12.52 -2.15
CA LYS A 80 -6.25 11.76 -1.11
C LYS A 80 -6.25 10.27 -1.43
N PHE A 81 -6.31 9.45 -0.39
CA PHE A 81 -6.46 7.99 -0.52
C PHE A 81 -7.62 7.47 0.33
N ASP A 82 -8.35 6.50 -0.19
CA ASP A 82 -9.61 6.04 0.41
C ASP A 82 -9.67 4.53 0.65
N PHE A 83 -8.64 3.79 0.25
CA PHE A 83 -8.48 2.37 0.53
C PHE A 83 -7.01 2.05 0.80
N VAL A 84 -6.74 1.25 1.83
CA VAL A 84 -5.39 0.74 2.13
C VAL A 84 -5.47 -0.72 2.56
N TYR A 85 -4.62 -1.56 1.99
CA TYR A 85 -4.46 -2.95 2.41
C TYR A 85 -3.00 -3.38 2.41
N LEU A 86 -2.49 -3.74 3.59
CA LEU A 86 -1.17 -4.33 3.79
C LEU A 86 -1.32 -5.79 4.30
N PRO A 87 -1.27 -6.78 3.40
CA PRO A 87 -1.32 -8.19 3.78
C PRO A 87 -0.21 -8.58 4.76
N MET A 88 -0.61 -9.28 5.82
CA MET A 88 0.28 -9.81 6.84
C MET A 88 0.46 -11.32 6.75
N ASP A 89 1.67 -11.80 7.05
CA ASP A 89 1.98 -13.23 7.16
C ASP A 89 1.55 -13.78 8.53
N TYR A 90 0.30 -14.24 8.58
CA TYR A 90 -0.28 -14.83 9.78
C TYR A 90 0.39 -16.12 10.21
N MET A 91 0.78 -16.95 9.24
CA MET A 91 1.34 -18.26 9.53
C MET A 91 2.68 -18.13 10.22
N LYS A 92 3.53 -17.24 9.72
CA LYS A 92 4.82 -16.95 10.35
C LYS A 92 4.66 -16.30 11.73
N HIS A 93 3.70 -15.40 11.90
CA HIS A 93 3.39 -14.86 13.22
C HIS A 93 2.94 -15.97 14.18
N ALA A 94 2.03 -16.84 13.74
CA ALA A 94 1.47 -17.90 14.56
C ALA A 94 2.51 -18.93 15.01
N VAL A 95 3.38 -19.36 14.10
CA VAL A 95 4.35 -20.43 14.33
C VAL A 95 5.63 -19.89 14.98
N LYS A 96 6.07 -18.68 14.63
CA LYS A 96 7.39 -18.13 15.02
C LYS A 96 7.31 -16.89 15.90
N GLY A 97 6.10 -16.44 16.27
CA GLY A 97 5.89 -15.18 17.02
C GLY A 97 6.29 -13.91 16.26
N LYS A 98 6.68 -14.02 14.98
CA LYS A 98 7.23 -12.90 14.21
C LYS A 98 6.20 -12.31 13.26
N MET A 99 5.77 -11.09 13.55
CA MET A 99 4.91 -10.33 12.66
C MET A 99 5.68 -9.84 11.43
N SER A 100 5.17 -10.09 10.24
CA SER A 100 5.72 -9.48 9.02
C SER A 100 4.67 -9.31 7.93
N ASN A 101 4.77 -8.25 7.13
CA ASN A 101 3.98 -8.13 5.91
C ASN A 101 4.53 -9.03 4.78
N LEU A 102 3.76 -9.19 3.71
CA LEU A 102 4.12 -9.99 2.53
C LEU A 102 4.97 -9.23 1.49
N GLY A 103 5.41 -8.01 1.79
CA GLY A 103 6.28 -7.20 0.94
C GLY A 103 5.54 -6.36 -0.11
N TYR A 104 4.22 -6.32 -0.07
CA TYR A 104 3.42 -5.49 -0.96
C TYR A 104 2.16 -4.96 -0.26
N ALA A 105 1.58 -3.90 -0.82
CA ALA A 105 0.31 -3.31 -0.39
C ALA A 105 -0.51 -2.82 -1.59
N PHE A 106 -1.81 -2.63 -1.38
CA PHE A 106 -2.69 -1.95 -2.31
C PHE A 106 -3.20 -0.66 -1.69
N VAL A 107 -3.16 0.42 -2.46
CA VAL A 107 -3.67 1.74 -2.05
C VAL A 107 -4.50 2.30 -3.18
N ASN A 108 -5.72 2.71 -2.90
CA ASN A 108 -6.53 3.49 -3.84
C ASN A 108 -6.42 4.97 -3.50
N PHE A 109 -6.02 5.77 -4.48
CA PHE A 109 -6.13 7.20 -4.44
C PHE A 109 -7.47 7.64 -5.03
N THR A 110 -7.97 8.81 -4.62
CA THR A 110 -9.27 9.29 -5.08
C THR A 110 -9.25 9.79 -6.53
N THR A 111 -8.08 10.13 -7.06
CA THR A 111 -7.90 10.59 -8.44
C THR A 111 -6.64 9.99 -9.07
N PRO A 112 -6.58 9.86 -10.42
CA PRO A 112 -5.37 9.43 -11.10
C PRO A 112 -4.17 10.35 -10.85
N SER A 113 -4.43 11.66 -10.76
CA SER A 113 -3.42 12.66 -10.40
C SER A 113 -2.79 12.42 -9.03
N ALA A 114 -3.61 12.08 -8.02
CA ALA A 114 -3.10 11.72 -6.70
C ALA A 114 -2.24 10.44 -6.73
N ALA A 115 -2.67 9.40 -7.46
CA ALA A 115 -1.88 8.18 -7.65
C ALA A 115 -0.56 8.45 -8.37
N PHE A 116 -0.57 9.31 -9.40
CA PHE A 116 0.61 9.70 -10.16
C PHE A 116 1.61 10.50 -9.32
N LYS A 117 1.13 11.45 -8.49
CA LYS A 117 1.97 12.20 -7.54
C LYS A 117 2.69 11.24 -6.57
N PHE A 118 1.99 10.21 -6.09
CA PHE A 118 2.59 9.16 -5.26
C PHE A 118 3.62 8.33 -6.03
N TYR A 119 3.28 7.87 -7.24
CA TYR A 119 4.20 7.15 -8.13
C TYR A 119 5.50 7.94 -8.35
N LYS A 120 5.41 9.23 -8.71
CA LYS A 120 6.57 10.09 -8.96
C LYS A 120 7.49 10.22 -7.75
N GLN A 121 6.94 10.22 -6.54
CA GLN A 121 7.72 10.35 -5.31
C GLN A 121 8.34 9.01 -4.85
N PHE A 122 7.61 7.90 -5.00
CA PHE A 122 7.99 6.62 -4.39
C PHE A 122 8.54 5.57 -5.36
N GLN A 123 8.40 5.75 -6.67
CA GLN A 123 9.01 4.84 -7.63
C GLN A 123 10.55 4.89 -7.54
N GLY A 124 11.18 3.76 -7.28
CA GLY A 124 12.63 3.67 -7.07
C GLY A 124 13.09 4.21 -5.71
N PHE A 125 12.18 4.48 -4.78
CA PHE A 125 12.51 5.01 -3.46
C PHE A 125 13.23 3.95 -2.59
N ALA A 126 14.41 4.30 -2.07
CA ALA A 126 15.12 3.43 -1.13
C ALA A 126 14.55 3.57 0.28
N TRP A 127 13.97 2.47 0.81
CA TRP A 127 13.43 2.49 2.17
C TRP A 127 14.54 2.72 3.19
N ASN A 128 14.34 3.68 4.09
CA ASN A 128 15.28 3.98 5.18
C ASN A 128 15.16 2.95 6.32
N VAL A 129 15.67 1.74 6.08
CA VAL A 129 15.71 0.65 7.04
C VAL A 129 17.13 0.14 7.20
N THR A 130 17.52 -0.17 8.44
CA THR A 130 18.88 -0.61 8.78
C THR A 130 19.20 -2.02 8.32
N GLN A 131 18.18 -2.86 8.11
CA GLN A 131 18.33 -4.26 7.72
C GLN A 131 17.51 -4.53 6.46
N ASN A 132 18.13 -5.25 5.51
CA ASN A 132 17.54 -5.61 4.21
C ASN A 132 17.00 -4.38 3.46
N PRO A 133 17.88 -3.46 3.00
CA PRO A 133 17.45 -2.32 2.22
C PRO A 133 16.71 -2.82 0.98
N LYS A 134 15.56 -2.21 0.72
CA LYS A 134 14.71 -2.52 -0.43
C LYS A 134 14.44 -1.25 -1.23
N ILE A 135 14.23 -1.42 -2.52
CA ILE A 135 13.84 -0.34 -3.43
C ILE A 135 12.36 -0.49 -3.73
N CYS A 136 11.58 0.53 -3.39
CA CYS A 136 10.16 0.61 -3.64
C CYS A 136 9.87 0.55 -5.15
N GLU A 137 8.91 -0.29 -5.51
CA GLU A 137 8.39 -0.40 -6.87
C GLU A 137 6.88 -0.17 -6.85
N ILE A 138 6.42 0.73 -7.70
CA ILE A 138 5.01 1.10 -7.85
C ILE A 138 4.52 0.58 -9.20
N ASN A 139 3.41 -0.15 -9.15
CA ASN A 139 2.74 -0.72 -10.29
C ASN A 139 1.26 -0.36 -10.28
N ALA A 140 0.60 -0.41 -11.44
CA ALA A 140 -0.85 -0.37 -11.45
C ALA A 140 -1.39 -1.67 -10.83
N ALA A 141 -2.36 -1.55 -9.93
CA ALA A 141 -3.05 -2.73 -9.41
C ALA A 141 -3.90 -3.37 -10.51
N LYS A 142 -4.04 -4.71 -10.47
CA LYS A 142 -4.93 -5.45 -11.38
C LYS A 142 -6.38 -4.98 -11.29
N TYR A 143 -6.82 -4.58 -10.10
CA TYR A 143 -8.16 -4.09 -9.84
C TYR A 143 -8.05 -2.61 -9.51
N GLN A 144 -8.72 -1.78 -10.31
CA GLN A 144 -8.69 -0.32 -10.23
C GLN A 144 -9.98 0.23 -9.63
N GLY A 145 -9.85 1.28 -8.83
CA GLY A 145 -10.95 1.99 -8.21
C GLY A 145 -11.44 1.37 -6.90
N LYS A 146 -11.97 2.23 -6.02
CA LYS A 146 -12.52 1.89 -4.71
C LYS A 146 -13.63 0.85 -4.80
N GLU A 147 -14.56 1.01 -5.74
CA GLU A 147 -15.73 0.16 -5.92
C GLU A 147 -15.31 -1.28 -6.28
N SER A 148 -14.37 -1.41 -7.21
CA SER A 148 -13.80 -2.72 -7.59
C SER A 148 -13.14 -3.40 -6.39
N LEU A 149 -12.37 -2.66 -5.59
CA LEU A 149 -11.71 -3.19 -4.41
C LEU A 149 -12.72 -3.61 -3.34
N ILE A 150 -13.74 -2.79 -3.06
CA ILE A 150 -14.83 -3.14 -2.14
C ILE A 150 -15.50 -4.44 -2.59
N ARG A 151 -15.87 -4.55 -3.87
CA ARG A 151 -16.51 -5.76 -4.43
C ARG A 151 -15.65 -7.00 -4.21
N ILE A 152 -14.34 -6.90 -4.42
CA ILE A 152 -13.42 -8.03 -4.32
C ILE A 152 -13.12 -8.40 -2.87
N PHE A 153 -12.99 -7.42 -1.99
CA PHE A 153 -12.54 -7.67 -0.62
C PHE A 153 -13.68 -7.91 0.36
N SER A 154 -14.87 -7.36 0.13
CA SER A 154 -16.06 -7.60 0.98
C SER A 154 -16.42 -9.08 1.09
N GLN A 155 -16.20 -9.86 0.03
CA GLN A 155 -16.50 -11.29 -0.03
C GLN A 155 -15.36 -12.17 0.50
N LYS A 156 -14.18 -11.60 0.80
CA LYS A 156 -13.02 -12.39 1.24
C LYS A 156 -13.09 -12.67 2.74
N VAL A 157 -12.72 -13.90 3.08
CA VAL A 157 -12.59 -14.34 4.47
C VAL A 157 -11.16 -14.13 4.94
N PHE A 158 -11.01 -13.36 6.01
CA PHE A 158 -9.73 -13.08 6.66
C PHE A 158 -9.66 -13.80 8.00
N ARG A 159 -8.96 -14.95 8.00
CA ARG A 159 -8.72 -15.72 9.23
C ARG A 159 -7.49 -15.16 9.95
N CYS A 160 -7.73 -14.31 10.94
CA CYS A 160 -6.66 -13.64 11.66
C CYS A 160 -7.05 -13.24 13.08
N LYS A 161 -6.06 -12.91 13.92
CA LYS A 161 -6.30 -12.53 15.32
C LYS A 161 -6.82 -11.11 15.49
N ASN A 162 -6.41 -10.17 14.63
CA ASN A 162 -6.72 -8.75 14.76
C ASN A 162 -7.39 -8.23 13.45
N PRO A 163 -8.54 -7.55 13.52
CA PRO A 163 -9.18 -6.94 12.36
C PRO A 163 -8.33 -5.86 11.65
N ASP A 164 -7.31 -5.28 12.28
CA ASP A 164 -6.39 -4.29 11.69
C ASP A 164 -5.62 -4.82 10.47
N PHE A 165 -5.72 -6.12 10.20
CA PHE A 165 -5.07 -6.76 9.07
C PHE A 165 -5.99 -6.96 7.87
N LEU A 166 -7.26 -6.57 7.99
CA LEU A 166 -8.16 -6.44 6.86
C LEU A 166 -7.83 -5.15 6.10
N PRO A 167 -8.24 -5.06 4.81
CA PRO A 167 -8.29 -3.78 4.12
C PRO A 167 -9.12 -2.76 4.90
N ILE A 168 -8.69 -1.51 4.87
CA ILE A 168 -9.37 -0.39 5.51
C ILE A 168 -9.88 0.57 4.43
N LEU A 169 -11.13 0.99 4.56
CA LEU A 169 -11.78 1.99 3.73
C LEU A 169 -11.97 3.30 4.49
N PHE A 170 -11.65 4.43 3.87
CA PHE A 170 -11.93 5.77 4.39
C PHE A 170 -13.01 6.42 3.53
N SER A 171 -14.15 6.77 4.12
CA SER A 171 -15.34 7.24 3.37
C SER A 171 -15.07 8.49 2.55
N ALA A 172 -14.46 9.51 3.15
CA ALA A 172 -14.13 10.80 2.51
C ALA A 172 -12.68 10.89 1.99
N GLY A 173 -11.91 9.81 2.11
CA GLY A 173 -10.47 9.80 1.83
C GLY A 173 -9.63 10.57 2.85
N ARG A 174 -8.38 10.15 3.02
CA ARG A 174 -7.38 10.82 3.85
C ARG A 174 -6.48 11.69 3.00
N ASP A 175 -6.32 12.94 3.41
CA ASP A 175 -5.60 14.00 2.69
C ASP A 175 -4.32 14.47 3.41
N GLY A 176 -3.97 13.81 4.51
CA GLY A 176 -2.82 14.16 5.32
C GLY A 176 -3.04 15.31 6.30
N PHE A 177 -4.10 16.12 6.17
CA PHE A 177 -4.55 17.05 7.22
C PHE A 177 -5.53 16.34 8.18
N ASN A 178 -6.37 15.46 7.65
CA ASN A 178 -7.39 14.72 8.39
C ASN A 178 -6.91 13.36 8.96
N ARG A 179 -5.65 13.26 9.42
CA ARG A 179 -5.01 11.99 9.85
C ARG A 179 -5.69 11.23 11.01
N ARG A 180 -6.64 11.87 11.69
CA ARG A 180 -7.43 11.23 12.76
C ARG A 180 -8.69 10.52 12.24
N MET A 181 -8.96 10.59 10.94
CA MET A 181 -10.10 9.92 10.32
C MET A 181 -10.01 8.40 10.52
N SER A 182 -11.03 7.84 11.16
CA SER A 182 -11.20 6.39 11.30
C SER A 182 -11.64 5.77 9.97
N GLY A 183 -11.09 4.61 9.64
CA GLY A 183 -11.55 3.81 8.53
C GLY A 183 -12.40 2.63 9.01
N ILE A 184 -13.05 1.97 8.05
CA ILE A 184 -13.87 0.78 8.27
C ILE A 184 -13.15 -0.41 7.64
N SER A 185 -12.98 -1.49 8.41
CA SER A 185 -12.46 -2.75 7.88
C SER A 185 -13.45 -3.39 6.92
N ILE A 186 -12.96 -3.91 5.80
CA ILE A 186 -13.77 -4.56 4.76
C ILE A 186 -13.35 -6.01 4.56
N GLY A 187 -14.35 -6.89 4.54
CA GLY A 187 -14.18 -8.34 4.44
C GLY A 187 -14.76 -9.08 5.64
N ILE A 188 -14.86 -10.40 5.52
CA ILE A 188 -15.41 -11.27 6.56
C ILE A 188 -14.27 -11.65 7.50
N HIS A 189 -14.21 -11.03 8.67
CA HIS A 189 -13.23 -11.37 9.71
C HIS A 189 -13.65 -12.65 10.43
N VAL A 190 -12.75 -13.64 10.46
CA VAL A 190 -12.93 -14.85 11.27
C VAL A 190 -11.76 -14.95 12.24
N ARG A 191 -12.06 -14.93 13.53
CA ARG A 191 -11.03 -15.02 14.57
C ARG A 191 -10.42 -16.42 14.58
N GLY A 192 -9.09 -16.49 14.50
CA GLY A 192 -8.35 -17.74 14.57
C GLY A 192 -7.30 -17.88 13.47
N LEU A 193 -6.59 -19.01 13.48
CA LEU A 193 -5.60 -19.35 12.46
C LEU A 193 -6.24 -20.20 11.35
N PRO A 194 -5.74 -20.13 10.10
CA PRO A 194 -6.05 -21.14 9.11
C PRO A 194 -5.68 -22.53 9.66
N PHE A 195 -6.54 -23.54 9.49
CA PHE A 195 -6.20 -24.91 9.84
C PHE A 195 -4.92 -25.32 9.09
N THR A 196 -3.84 -25.57 9.82
CA THR A 196 -2.72 -26.34 9.28
C THR A 196 -3.24 -27.76 9.07
N ARG A 197 -3.32 -28.22 7.82
CA ARG A 197 -3.40 -29.67 7.56
C ARG A 197 -2.18 -30.29 8.24
N ARG A 198 -2.38 -30.95 9.38
CA ARG A 198 -1.39 -31.88 9.89
C ARG A 198 -1.34 -32.99 8.84
N ASN A 199 -0.19 -33.15 8.19
CA ASN A 199 0.06 -34.37 7.43
C ASN A 199 -0.07 -35.52 8.43
N ILE A 200 -1.09 -36.34 8.24
CA ILE A 200 -1.21 -37.67 8.84
C ILE A 200 -0.21 -38.57 8.11
#